data_AF-A0A2M8FWZ4-F1
#
_entry.id   AF-A0A2M8FWZ4-F1
#
_cell.length_a   1.000
_cell.length_b   1.000
_cell.length_c   1.000
_cell.angle_alpha   90.00
_cell.angle_beta   90.00
_cell.angle_gamma   90.00
#
_symmetry.space_group_name_H-M   'P 1'
#
loop_
_entity.id
_entity.type
_entity.pdbx_description
1 polymer ?
#
loop_
_entity_poly.entity_id
_entity_poly.type
_entity_poly.pdbx_seq_one_letter_code
_entity_poly.pdbx_strand_id
1 'polypeptide(L)'
;MKKRYRSKYIFTLIFACTVIVSGISCLKKVMTQEKAIKAVQSLEEVQRYTIQLRGKNSRPFIKEESHDDKSAEFSVGESLPTHTVLWNRFSINKENGNIFIFDIESGDYISIEKWRGIK
;
A
#
# COMPACT_ATOMS: atom_id res chain seq x y z
N MET A 1 -33.35 61.44 -9.51
CA MET A 1 -32.09 60.67 -9.67
C MET A 1 -31.94 59.66 -8.54
N LYS A 2 -32.07 58.35 -8.78
CA LYS A 2 -31.78 57.28 -7.79
C LYS A 2 -30.95 56.19 -8.47
N LYS A 3 -29.67 56.09 -8.09
CA LYS A 3 -28.72 55.08 -8.59
C LYS A 3 -29.01 53.74 -7.93
N ARG A 4 -29.29 52.71 -8.75
CA ARG A 4 -29.34 51.31 -8.34
C ARG A 4 -27.93 50.74 -8.38
N TYR A 5 -27.41 50.33 -7.24
CA TYR A 5 -26.22 49.46 -7.14
C TYR A 5 -26.51 48.47 -6.02
N ARG A 6 -26.47 47.17 -6.34
CA ARG A 6 -26.18 46.01 -5.48
C ARG A 6 -26.94 44.78 -5.99
N SER A 7 -26.40 44.14 -7.02
CA SER A 7 -26.75 42.76 -7.38
C SER A 7 -25.63 42.14 -8.22
N LYS A 8 -24.42 42.09 -7.65
CA LYS A 8 -23.29 41.35 -8.25
C LYS A 8 -22.47 40.54 -7.25
N TYR A 9 -22.68 40.71 -5.94
CA TYR A 9 -21.87 40.08 -4.90
C TYR A 9 -22.49 38.83 -4.25
N ILE A 10 -23.78 38.53 -4.50
CA ILE A 10 -24.45 37.39 -3.89
C ILE A 10 -24.26 36.11 -4.71
N PHE A 11 -24.20 36.22 -6.05
CA PHE A 11 -24.04 35.05 -6.92
C PHE A 11 -22.64 34.42 -6.84
N THR A 12 -21.61 35.21 -6.54
CA THR A 12 -20.22 34.72 -6.46
C THR A 12 -19.94 33.92 -5.18
N LEU A 13 -20.71 34.13 -4.12
CA LEU A 13 -20.49 33.47 -2.83
C LEU A 13 -21.03 32.03 -2.80
N ILE A 14 -22.10 31.74 -3.56
CA ILE A 14 -22.72 30.41 -3.59
C ILE A 14 -21.90 29.43 -4.44
N PHE A 15 -21.27 29.91 -5.52
CA PHE A 15 -20.46 29.06 -6.40
C PHE A 15 -19.13 28.60 -5.76
N ALA A 16 -18.64 29.31 -4.73
CA ALA A 16 -17.46 28.90 -3.99
C ALA A 16 -17.75 27.73 -3.03
N CYS A 17 -18.95 27.66 -2.44
CA CYS A 17 -19.28 26.58 -1.50
C CYS A 17 -19.59 25.24 -2.18
N THR A 18 -20.16 25.22 -3.39
CA THR A 18 -20.47 23.97 -4.11
C THR A 18 -19.24 23.30 -4.71
N VAL A 19 -18.20 24.06 -5.09
CA VAL A 19 -16.94 23.49 -5.59
C VAL A 19 -16.11 22.89 -4.43
N ILE A 20 -16.23 23.43 -3.22
CA ILE A 20 -15.53 22.91 -2.04
C ILE A 20 -16.20 21.62 -1.52
N VAL A 21 -17.53 21.54 -1.54
CA VAL A 21 -18.24 20.33 -1.06
C VAL A 21 -18.09 19.14 -2.03
N SER A 22 -17.90 19.39 -3.32
CA SER A 22 -17.60 18.33 -4.30
C SER A 22 -16.12 17.95 -4.39
N GLY A 23 -15.21 18.81 -3.89
CA GLY A 23 -13.75 18.56 -3.93
C GLY A 23 -13.18 17.84 -2.71
N ILE A 24 -13.91 17.79 -1.59
CA ILE A 24 -13.47 17.12 -0.35
C ILE A 24 -14.04 15.70 -0.22
N SER A 25 -14.92 15.28 -1.14
CA SER A 25 -15.35 13.90 -1.21
C SER A 25 -14.19 12.99 -1.60
N CYS A 26 -13.63 12.32 -0.59
CA CYS A 26 -13.05 11.00 -0.69
C CYS A 26 -11.73 10.84 -1.46
N LEU A 27 -10.75 11.72 -1.21
CA LEU A 27 -9.37 11.21 -1.14
C LEU A 27 -9.20 10.46 0.19
N LYS A 28 -9.92 9.32 0.34
CA LYS A 28 -9.42 8.24 1.19
C LYS A 28 -8.02 8.01 0.66
N LYS A 29 -7.02 8.21 1.52
CA LYS A 29 -5.60 8.04 1.20
C LYS A 29 -5.33 6.54 1.06
N VAL A 30 -5.99 5.89 0.09
CA VAL A 30 -5.83 4.48 -0.20
C VAL A 30 -4.39 4.31 -0.64
N MET A 31 -3.68 3.47 0.10
CA MET A 31 -2.30 3.14 -0.23
C MET A 31 -2.27 2.53 -1.64
N THR A 32 -1.53 3.17 -2.55
CA THR A 32 -1.38 2.70 -3.93
C THR A 32 -0.51 1.44 -3.96
N GLN A 33 -0.69 0.61 -4.98
CA GLN A 33 0.11 -0.61 -5.20
C GLN A 33 1.62 -0.33 -5.12
N GLU A 34 2.10 0.75 -5.75
CA GLU A 34 3.51 1.14 -5.72
C GLU A 34 4.01 1.43 -4.29
N LYS A 35 3.18 2.08 -3.45
CA LYS A 35 3.52 2.35 -2.05
C LYS A 35 3.57 1.07 -1.22
N ALA A 36 2.64 0.14 -1.48
CA ALA A 36 2.58 -1.14 -0.80
C ALA A 36 3.81 -2.00 -1.14
N ILE A 37 4.20 -2.08 -2.41
CA ILE A 37 5.42 -2.78 -2.85
C ILE A 37 6.66 -2.17 -2.18
N LYS A 38 6.79 -0.83 -2.17
CA LYS A 38 7.90 -0.15 -1.48
C LYS A 38 7.95 -0.45 0.02
N ALA A 39 6.79 -0.57 0.67
CA ALA A 39 6.71 -0.95 2.08
C ALA A 39 7.25 -2.37 2.30
N VAL A 40 6.84 -3.36 1.49
CA VAL A 40 7.41 -4.73 1.56
C VAL A 40 8.91 -4.72 1.27
N GLN A 41 9.37 -3.98 0.25
CA GLN A 41 10.80 -3.86 -0.10
C GLN A 41 11.65 -3.24 1.03
N SER A 42 11.05 -2.38 1.86
CA SER A 42 11.74 -1.74 2.97
C SER A 42 11.97 -2.65 4.17
N LEU A 43 11.32 -3.83 4.21
CA LEU A 43 11.48 -4.77 5.31
C LEU A 43 12.90 -5.34 5.32
N GLU A 44 13.56 -5.27 6.48
CA GLU A 44 14.93 -5.74 6.66
C GLU A 44 15.09 -7.21 6.24
N GLU A 45 14.09 -8.04 6.49
CA GLU A 45 14.09 -9.45 6.13
C GLU A 45 14.10 -9.63 4.61
N VAL A 46 13.27 -8.87 3.89
CA VAL A 46 13.24 -8.87 2.42
C VAL A 46 14.57 -8.38 1.86
N GLN A 47 15.17 -7.36 2.47
CA GLN A 47 16.49 -6.85 2.09
C GLN A 47 17.60 -7.88 2.34
N ARG A 48 17.59 -8.55 3.50
CA ARG A 48 18.54 -9.62 3.85
C ARG A 48 18.48 -10.75 2.82
N TYR A 49 17.29 -11.22 2.46
CA TYR A 49 17.14 -12.24 1.42
C TYR A 49 17.64 -11.75 0.06
N THR A 50 17.30 -10.51 -0.32
CA THR A 50 17.75 -9.91 -1.60
C THR A 50 19.28 -9.77 -1.69
N ILE A 51 19.95 -9.39 -0.59
CA ILE A 51 21.41 -9.21 -0.55
C ILE A 51 22.13 -10.55 -0.68
N GLN A 52 21.64 -11.62 -0.03
CA GLN A 52 22.23 -12.97 -0.11
C GLN A 52 22.23 -13.56 -1.53
N LEU A 53 21.42 -13.00 -2.44
CA LEU A 53 21.34 -13.44 -3.83
C LEU A 53 22.26 -12.68 -4.80
N ARG A 54 22.90 -11.57 -4.39
CA ARG A 54 23.81 -10.84 -5.27
C ARG A 54 24.98 -11.74 -5.68
N GLY A 55 25.03 -12.11 -6.96
CA GLY A 55 26.06 -12.98 -7.53
C GLY A 55 25.60 -14.40 -7.91
N LYS A 56 24.34 -14.75 -7.68
CA LYS A 56 23.74 -16.01 -8.13
C LYS A 56 22.94 -15.80 -9.41
N ASN A 57 22.72 -16.85 -10.22
CA ASN A 57 21.79 -16.84 -11.37
C ASN A 57 20.31 -16.79 -10.93
N SER A 58 20.02 -16.04 -9.87
CA SER A 58 18.73 -15.93 -9.21
C SER A 58 18.25 -14.48 -9.25
N ARG A 59 16.94 -14.28 -9.45
CA ARG A 59 16.31 -12.96 -9.48
C ARG A 59 15.29 -12.87 -8.35
N PRO A 60 15.51 -12.03 -7.32
CA PRO A 60 14.50 -11.79 -6.30
C PRO A 60 13.27 -11.14 -6.95
N PHE A 61 12.08 -11.49 -6.46
CA PHE A 61 10.82 -10.90 -6.91
C PHE A 61 9.92 -10.56 -5.72
N ILE A 62 9.07 -9.57 -5.94
CA ILE A 62 7.92 -9.25 -5.11
C ILE A 62 6.75 -9.14 -6.08
N LYS A 63 5.75 -9.98 -5.90
CA LYS A 63 4.59 -10.07 -6.78
C LYS A 63 3.33 -9.90 -5.95
N GLU A 64 2.47 -8.96 -6.34
CA GLU A 64 1.13 -8.86 -5.76
C GLU A 64 0.28 -10.04 -6.24
N GLU A 65 -0.37 -10.75 -5.32
CA GLU A 65 -1.24 -11.90 -5.62
C GLU A 65 -2.72 -11.52 -5.59
N SER A 66 -3.12 -10.65 -4.65
CA SER A 66 -4.49 -10.15 -4.55
C SER A 66 -4.50 -8.66 -4.20
N HIS A 67 -5.52 -7.98 -4.70
CA HIS A 67 -5.73 -6.56 -4.47
C HIS A 67 -7.21 -6.29 -4.25
N ASP A 68 -7.60 -6.19 -2.99
CA ASP A 68 -8.96 -5.92 -2.52
C ASP A 68 -9.00 -4.56 -1.79
N ASP A 69 -10.19 -4.00 -1.54
CA ASP A 69 -10.30 -2.61 -1.04
C ASP A 69 -9.59 -2.38 0.31
N LYS A 70 -9.41 -3.45 1.09
CA LYS A 70 -8.87 -3.40 2.45
C LYS A 70 -7.44 -3.89 2.56
N SER A 71 -7.04 -4.84 1.74
CA SER A 71 -5.71 -5.45 1.83
C SER A 71 -5.04 -5.61 0.47
N ALA A 72 -3.72 -5.76 0.48
CA ALA A 72 -2.94 -6.20 -0.67
C ALA A 72 -1.99 -7.30 -0.21
N GLU A 73 -2.01 -8.43 -0.90
CA GLU A 73 -1.15 -9.57 -0.60
C GLU A 73 0.00 -9.66 -1.59
N PHE A 74 1.19 -9.98 -1.07
CA PHE A 74 2.44 -10.02 -1.80
C PHE A 74 3.17 -11.34 -1.54
N SER A 75 3.53 -12.05 -2.61
CA SER A 75 4.52 -13.12 -2.57
C SER A 75 5.92 -12.53 -2.71
N VAL A 76 6.83 -12.95 -1.85
CA VAL A 76 8.25 -12.59 -1.92
C VAL A 76 9.06 -13.86 -2.06
N GLY A 77 9.97 -13.88 -3.03
CA GLY A 77 10.79 -15.05 -3.30
C GLY A 77 11.89 -14.79 -4.30
N GLU A 78 12.36 -15.87 -4.90
CA GLU A 78 13.36 -15.84 -5.96
C GLU A 78 12.97 -16.71 -7.14
N SER A 79 13.30 -16.23 -8.34
CA SER A 79 13.15 -16.98 -9.59
C SER A 79 14.52 -17.47 -10.05
N LEU A 80 14.67 -18.80 -10.09
CA LEU A 80 15.81 -19.50 -10.68
C LEU A 80 15.44 -19.93 -12.12
N PRO A 81 16.41 -20.34 -12.95
CA PRO A 81 16.12 -20.77 -14.32
C PRO A 81 15.18 -21.98 -14.41
N THR A 82 15.14 -22.83 -13.38
CA THR A 82 14.40 -24.10 -13.39
C THR A 82 13.13 -24.08 -12.56
N HIS A 83 13.04 -23.21 -11.55
CA HIS A 83 11.92 -23.15 -10.63
C HIS A 83 11.88 -21.82 -9.88
N THR A 84 10.78 -21.60 -9.17
CA THR A 84 10.58 -20.43 -8.31
C THR A 84 10.56 -20.90 -6.86
N VAL A 85 11.32 -20.23 -5.99
CA VAL A 85 11.32 -20.46 -4.55
C VAL A 85 10.54 -19.33 -3.89
N LEU A 86 9.46 -19.65 -3.19
CA LEU A 86 8.72 -18.70 -2.36
C LEU A 86 9.38 -18.62 -0.98
N TRP A 87 9.77 -17.43 -0.54
CA TRP A 87 10.30 -17.23 0.81
C TRP A 87 9.20 -16.97 1.82
N ASN A 88 8.27 -16.07 1.48
CA ASN A 88 7.12 -15.77 2.34
C ASN A 88 6.01 -15.03 1.58
N ARG A 89 4.86 -14.87 2.24
CA ARG A 89 3.74 -14.01 1.84
C ARG A 89 3.56 -12.91 2.86
N PHE A 90 3.21 -11.72 2.39
CA PHE A 90 2.92 -10.55 3.21
C PHE A 90 1.56 -10.00 2.85
N SER A 91 0.79 -9.57 3.84
CA SER A 91 -0.44 -8.81 3.63
C SER A 91 -0.28 -7.42 4.21
N ILE A 92 -0.71 -6.39 3.49
CA ILE A 92 -0.72 -5.02 4.00
C ILE A 92 -2.15 -4.51 4.09
N ASN A 93 -2.51 -4.02 5.27
CA ASN A 93 -3.76 -3.30 5.46
C ASN A 93 -3.64 -1.89 4.87
N LYS A 94 -4.50 -1.55 3.91
CA LYS A 94 -4.46 -0.29 3.16
C LYS A 94 -4.93 0.93 3.95
N GLU A 95 -5.67 0.72 5.04
CA GLU A 95 -6.22 1.80 5.87
C GLU A 95 -5.19 2.34 6.85
N ASN A 96 -4.37 1.46 7.46
CA ASN A 96 -3.39 1.83 8.49
C ASN A 96 -1.93 1.55 8.10
N GLY A 97 -1.68 0.82 7.00
CA GLY A 97 -0.34 0.46 6.55
C GLY A 97 0.31 -0.68 7.33
N ASN A 98 -0.43 -1.36 8.22
CA ASN A 98 0.11 -2.46 9.00
C ASN A 98 0.46 -3.64 8.08
N ILE A 99 1.61 -4.25 8.34
CA ILE A 99 2.14 -5.37 7.56
C ILE A 99 2.04 -6.64 8.39
N PHE A 100 1.49 -7.67 7.77
CA PHE A 100 1.35 -9.01 8.31
C PHE A 100 2.18 -9.97 7.46
N ILE A 101 2.78 -10.96 8.10
CA ILE A 101 3.54 -12.03 7.48
C ILE A 101 2.79 -13.35 7.65
N PHE A 102 2.79 -14.18 6.61
CA PHE A 102 2.19 -15.50 6.69
C PHE A 102 3.09 -16.40 7.53
N ASP A 103 2.55 -16.89 8.63
CA ASP A 103 3.22 -17.86 9.48
C ASP A 103 2.79 -19.26 9.07
N ILE A 104 3.75 -20.08 8.65
CA ILE A 104 3.49 -21.43 8.16
C ILE A 104 3.12 -22.39 9.28
N GLU A 105 3.54 -22.11 10.52
CA GLU A 105 3.25 -22.97 11.67
C GLU A 105 1.79 -22.82 12.10
N SER A 106 1.30 -21.59 12.22
CA SER A 106 -0.10 -21.31 12.54
C SER A 106 -1.05 -21.40 11.34
N GLY A 107 -0.54 -21.21 10.11
CA GLY A 107 -1.36 -21.10 8.91
C GLY A 107 -2.08 -19.75 8.79
N ASP A 108 -1.71 -18.77 9.62
CA ASP A 108 -2.37 -17.46 9.71
C ASP A 108 -1.41 -16.31 9.37
N TYR A 109 -1.99 -15.15 9.03
CA TYR A 109 -1.26 -13.90 8.93
C TYR A 109 -1.09 -13.28 10.33
N ILE A 110 0.16 -13.12 10.77
CA ILE A 110 0.49 -12.46 12.03
C ILE A 110 1.20 -11.13 11.79
N SER A 111 1.06 -10.18 12.71
CA SER A 111 1.74 -8.88 12.54
C SER A 111 3.26 -9.07 12.51
N ILE A 112 3.96 -8.26 11.72
CA ILE A 112 5.41 -8.36 11.61
C ILE A 112 6.11 -8.14 12.96
N GLU A 113 5.56 -7.28 13.82
CA GLU A 113 6.05 -7.04 15.19
C GLU A 113 5.92 -8.30 16.04
N LYS A 114 4.76 -8.98 15.97
CA LYS A 114 4.55 -10.24 16.69
C LYS A 114 5.51 -11.32 16.22
N TRP A 115 5.70 -11.47 14.91
CA TRP A 115 6.65 -12.44 14.36
C TRP A 115 8.09 -12.16 14.75
N ARG A 116 8.51 -10.89 14.79
CA ARG A 116 9.84 -10.49 15.28
C ARG A 116 10.04 -10.80 16.76
N GLY A 117 8.99 -10.75 17.57
CA GLY A 117 9.05 -11.11 18.99
C GLY A 117 9.06 -12.61 19.28
N ILE A 118 8.79 -13.47 18.29
CA ILE A 118 8.82 -14.94 18.42
C ILE A 118 10.22 -15.52 18.11
N LYS A 119 11.04 -14.79 17.35
CA LYS A 119 12.37 -15.23 16.90
C LYS A 119 13.45 -15.26 17.98
#